data_AF-A0A822XJU1-F1
#
_entry.id   AF-A0A822XJU1-F1
#
_cell.length_a   1.000
_cell.length_b   1.000
_cell.length_c   1.000
_cell.angle_alpha   90.00
_cell.angle_beta   90.00
_cell.angle_gamma   90.00
#
_symmetry.space_group_name_H-M   'P 1'
#
loop_
_entity.id
_entity.type
_entity.pdbx_description
1 polymer ?
#
loop_
_entity_poly.entity_id
_entity_poly.type
_entity_poly.pdbx_seq_one_letter_code
_entity_poly.pdbx_strand_id
1 'polypeptide(L)'
;MWSVGTPTDSFYEVRAECTDDVPKTRFKIKGGKTLSERRWHAAFSPEGHLDISKTLSRIYRGGIHPSIRGEVWEFLLGCYDPESTFEEREEIRQRRRVKYAMWKEECRQMDPVVGSGRIITAPLITEDGEPIQDPLVLLEANPDKGSASTTEENCDGSVSNESHDTTLDSASSNASESVNKPKGEVIREKKIIQWKLTLHQIGLDVVRTDRTLVFYEKQENLSKLWDILAVYAWLDKDVGYCQGMSDLCSPMIILLENEADAFWCFERLMRKLMMWALEYDPDLFTMYEEPLDLASEKGEESKGKVKPINQFGKFERDNMKCGGKNAEAPPISVFLVASVLKDKSSKLLAEARGLDDVVKILNDISGNLDARKACNGAIKLHKKYLKKANKT
;
A
#
# COMPACT_ATOMS: atom_id res chain seq x y z
N MET A 1 24.63 13.43 -21.83
CA MET A 1 25.40 12.25 -22.29
C MET A 1 24.59 11.03 -21.86
N TRP A 2 24.06 10.25 -22.81
CA TRP A 2 22.98 9.29 -22.54
C TRP A 2 23.49 8.08 -21.73
N SER A 3 22.77 7.68 -20.70
CA SER A 3 22.94 6.49 -19.85
C SER A 3 22.71 5.16 -20.61
N VAL A 4 23.15 5.07 -21.87
CA VAL A 4 22.97 3.89 -22.72
C VAL A 4 23.86 2.77 -22.19
N GLY A 5 23.25 1.62 -21.90
CA GLY A 5 23.95 0.48 -21.32
C GLY A 5 23.99 0.47 -19.80
N THR A 6 23.59 1.57 -19.14
CA THR A 6 23.49 1.65 -17.68
C THR A 6 22.41 0.67 -17.18
N PRO A 7 22.74 -0.20 -16.20
CA PRO A 7 21.76 -1.03 -15.50
C PRO A 7 20.66 -0.16 -14.86
N THR A 8 19.39 -0.60 -14.92
CA THR A 8 18.30 0.23 -14.38
C THR A 8 18.24 0.25 -12.85
N ASP A 9 18.87 -0.72 -12.20
CA ASP A 9 19.00 -0.83 -10.75
C ASP A 9 19.99 0.19 -10.18
N SER A 10 20.92 0.72 -10.98
CA SER A 10 21.87 1.76 -10.51
C SER A 10 21.21 3.08 -10.10
N PHE A 11 19.90 3.22 -10.31
CA PHE A 11 19.10 4.36 -9.86
C PHE A 11 18.53 4.16 -8.45
N TYR A 12 18.69 2.96 -7.88
CA TYR A 12 18.28 2.62 -6.52
C TYR A 12 19.52 2.16 -5.77
N GLU A 13 20.02 3.02 -4.90
CA GLU A 13 21.26 2.77 -4.17
C GLU A 13 21.08 1.60 -3.20
N VAL A 14 22.02 0.65 -3.30
CA VAL A 14 22.10 -0.54 -2.45
C VAL A 14 23.18 -0.29 -1.40
N ARG A 15 22.93 -0.72 -0.16
CA ARG A 15 23.90 -0.61 0.93
C ARG A 15 25.19 -1.33 0.58
N ALA A 16 26.33 -0.74 0.95
CA ALA A 16 27.64 -1.25 0.54
C ALA A 16 27.85 -2.71 0.96
N GLU A 17 27.41 -3.07 2.16
CA GLU A 17 27.45 -4.41 2.74
C GLU A 17 26.55 -5.43 2.04
N CYS A 18 25.54 -5.00 1.27
CA CYS A 18 24.60 -5.88 0.58
C CYS A 18 24.86 -5.99 -0.93
N THR A 19 25.91 -5.32 -1.45
CA THR A 19 26.16 -5.23 -2.90
C THR A 19 26.39 -6.58 -3.57
N ASP A 20 26.95 -7.55 -2.86
CA ASP A 20 27.19 -8.91 -3.36
C ASP A 20 25.94 -9.80 -3.25
N ASP A 21 25.01 -9.48 -2.34
CA ASP A 21 23.78 -10.24 -2.09
C ASP A 21 22.64 -9.85 -3.04
N VAL A 22 22.69 -8.64 -3.61
CA VAL A 22 21.64 -8.15 -4.53
C VAL A 22 21.88 -8.66 -5.94
N PRO A 23 20.91 -9.38 -6.55
CA PRO A 23 21.06 -9.88 -7.89
C PRO A 23 21.16 -8.75 -8.92
N LYS A 24 22.19 -8.80 -9.77
CA LYS A 24 22.41 -7.79 -10.81
C LYS A 24 21.28 -7.82 -11.84
N THR A 25 20.67 -6.67 -12.12
CA THR A 25 19.60 -6.62 -13.11
C THR A 25 20.10 -6.93 -14.52
N ARG A 26 19.29 -7.65 -15.28
CA ARG A 26 19.50 -7.86 -16.73
C ARG A 26 18.85 -6.75 -17.57
N PHE A 27 18.12 -5.82 -16.93
CA PHE A 27 17.52 -4.68 -17.59
C PHE A 27 18.52 -3.52 -17.70
N LYS A 28 18.93 -3.23 -18.93
CA LYS A 28 19.79 -2.09 -19.25
C LYS A 28 19.02 -1.08 -20.06
N ILE A 29 19.30 0.20 -19.84
CA ILE A 29 18.76 1.29 -20.65
C ILE A 29 19.28 1.14 -22.08
N LYS A 30 18.35 1.04 -23.05
CA LYS A 30 18.69 0.86 -24.47
C LYS A 30 18.30 2.10 -25.24
N GLY A 31 19.30 2.79 -25.78
CA GLY A 31 19.11 3.94 -26.66
C GLY A 31 18.10 3.63 -27.78
N GLY A 32 17.13 4.51 -27.97
CA GLY A 32 16.08 4.38 -28.99
C GLY A 32 14.99 3.34 -28.70
N LYS A 33 15.16 2.44 -27.71
CA LYS A 33 14.18 1.42 -27.33
C LYS A 33 13.48 1.73 -26.01
N THR A 34 14.23 2.03 -24.95
CA THR A 34 13.67 2.40 -23.64
C THR A 34 12.91 3.71 -23.75
N LEU A 35 11.74 3.82 -23.12
CA LEU A 35 10.97 5.06 -23.08
C LEU A 35 11.77 6.09 -22.28
N SER A 36 12.33 7.08 -22.97
CA SER A 36 13.08 8.20 -22.39
C SER A 36 12.14 9.34 -22.02
N GLU A 37 12.55 10.18 -21.07
CA GLU A 37 11.84 11.40 -20.67
C GLU A 37 11.41 12.28 -21.85
N ARG A 38 12.33 12.60 -22.77
CA ARG A 38 12.00 13.35 -24.00
C ARG A 38 10.84 12.73 -24.79
N ARG A 39 10.80 11.39 -24.88
CA ARG A 39 9.76 10.68 -25.65
C ARG A 39 8.47 10.53 -24.87
N TRP A 40 8.55 10.53 -23.55
CA TRP A 40 7.41 10.59 -22.65
C TRP A 40 6.70 11.94 -22.81
N HIS A 41 7.42 13.05 -22.67
CA HIS A 41 6.84 14.39 -22.86
C HIS A 41 6.30 14.60 -24.29
N ALA A 42 6.98 14.08 -25.30
CA ALA A 42 6.50 14.15 -26.69
C ALA A 42 5.30 13.22 -26.99
N ALA A 43 4.86 12.39 -26.05
CA ALA A 43 3.67 11.55 -26.20
C ALA A 43 2.37 12.28 -25.82
N PHE A 44 2.47 13.47 -25.22
CA PHE A 44 1.33 14.28 -24.84
C PHE A 44 0.93 15.26 -25.94
N SER A 45 -0.36 15.56 -26.05
CA SER A 45 -0.86 16.71 -26.81
C SER A 45 -0.55 18.02 -26.07
N PRO A 46 -0.68 19.20 -26.72
CA PRO A 46 -0.54 20.49 -26.05
C PRO A 46 -1.47 20.67 -24.83
N GLU A 47 -2.67 20.08 -24.89
CA GLU A 47 -3.68 20.08 -23.82
C GLU A 47 -3.39 19.04 -22.73
N GLY A 48 -2.49 18.09 -23.00
CA GLY A 48 -2.04 17.08 -22.04
C GLY A 48 -2.67 15.71 -22.19
N HIS A 49 -3.33 15.40 -23.30
CA HIS A 49 -3.81 14.04 -23.57
C HIS A 49 -2.66 13.12 -23.95
N LEU A 50 -2.60 11.93 -23.36
CA LEU A 50 -1.53 10.95 -23.56
C LEU A 50 -1.87 9.99 -24.70
N ASP A 51 -0.98 9.86 -25.69
CA ASP A 51 -1.02 8.74 -26.62
C ASP A 51 -0.59 7.43 -25.93
N ILE A 52 -1.55 6.84 -25.20
CA ILE A 52 -1.31 5.64 -24.39
C ILE A 52 -0.94 4.43 -25.25
N SER A 53 -1.52 4.33 -26.46
CA SER A 53 -1.26 3.21 -27.38
C SER A 53 0.21 3.18 -27.83
N LYS A 54 0.76 4.32 -28.30
CA LYS A 54 2.17 4.40 -28.68
C LYS A 54 3.09 4.24 -27.47
N THR A 55 2.68 4.76 -26.31
CA THR A 55 3.43 4.66 -25.06
C THR A 55 3.56 3.21 -24.60
N LEU A 56 2.45 2.47 -24.47
CA LEU A 56 2.43 1.07 -24.08
C LEU A 56 3.27 0.19 -25.03
N SER A 57 3.17 0.43 -26.33
CA SER A 57 3.99 -0.28 -27.33
C SER A 57 5.49 -0.13 -27.10
N ARG A 58 5.94 1.06 -26.67
CA ARG A 58 7.34 1.31 -26.32
C ARG A 58 7.73 0.68 -25.00
N ILE A 59 6.89 0.85 -23.96
CA ILE A 59 7.11 0.25 -22.64
C ILE A 59 7.28 -1.27 -22.78
N TYR A 60 6.39 -1.91 -23.52
CA TYR A 60 6.43 -3.35 -23.77
C TYR A 60 7.75 -3.81 -24.43
N ARG A 61 8.30 -3.01 -25.36
CA ARG A 61 9.55 -3.37 -26.08
C ARG A 61 10.81 -3.06 -25.28
N GLY A 62 10.84 -1.88 -24.65
CA GLY A 62 12.06 -1.26 -24.13
C GLY A 62 12.10 -1.03 -22.63
N GLY A 63 10.97 -1.16 -21.94
CA GLY A 63 10.81 -0.71 -20.55
C GLY A 63 10.76 0.81 -20.43
N ILE A 64 10.71 1.27 -19.19
CA ILE A 64 10.62 2.68 -18.79
C ILE A 64 11.96 3.13 -18.20
N HIS A 65 12.46 4.29 -18.62
CA HIS A 65 13.64 4.89 -18.01
C HIS A 65 13.36 5.23 -16.53
N PRO A 66 14.26 4.90 -15.58
CA PRO A 66 13.98 5.06 -14.15
C PRO A 66 13.50 6.44 -13.73
N SER A 67 14.07 7.51 -14.31
CA SER A 67 13.73 8.91 -13.96
C SER A 67 12.27 9.31 -14.21
N ILE A 68 11.51 8.58 -15.04
CA ILE A 68 10.11 8.88 -15.34
C ILE A 68 9.16 7.78 -14.87
N ARG A 69 9.64 6.81 -14.09
CA ARG A 69 8.81 5.68 -13.66
C ARG A 69 7.63 6.13 -12.81
N GLY A 70 7.83 7.08 -11.90
CA GLY A 70 6.76 7.64 -11.07
C GLY A 70 5.60 8.17 -11.91
N GLU A 71 5.88 9.14 -12.78
CA GLU A 71 4.87 9.73 -13.67
C GLU A 71 4.18 8.71 -14.58
N VAL A 72 4.96 7.79 -15.18
CA VAL A 72 4.39 6.78 -16.08
C VAL A 72 3.50 5.80 -15.31
N TRP A 73 3.86 5.44 -14.08
CA TRP A 73 3.10 4.50 -13.26
C TRP A 73 1.76 5.05 -12.83
N GLU A 74 1.63 6.36 -12.60
CA GLU A 74 0.34 6.99 -12.34
C GLU A 74 -0.67 6.70 -13.48
N PHE A 75 -0.24 6.66 -14.74
CA PHE A 75 -1.11 6.26 -15.86
C PHE A 75 -1.32 4.75 -15.94
N LEU A 76 -0.27 3.93 -15.75
CA LEU A 76 -0.38 2.46 -15.86
C LEU A 76 -1.26 1.85 -14.77
N LEU A 77 -1.22 2.42 -13.57
CA LEU A 77 -2.06 2.03 -12.45
C LEU A 77 -3.48 2.59 -12.58
N GLY A 78 -3.70 3.53 -13.50
CA GLY A 78 -5.01 4.13 -13.73
C GLY A 78 -5.34 5.22 -12.72
N CYS A 79 -4.33 5.87 -12.13
CA CYS A 79 -4.51 7.08 -11.32
C CYS A 79 -4.94 8.25 -12.21
N TYR A 80 -4.51 8.29 -13.47
CA TYR A 80 -4.97 9.27 -14.46
C TYR A 80 -5.53 8.59 -15.72
N ASP A 81 -6.60 9.17 -16.25
CA ASP A 81 -7.12 8.80 -17.58
C ASP A 81 -6.18 9.36 -18.66
N PRO A 82 -5.74 8.57 -19.65
CA PRO A 82 -4.98 9.09 -20.78
C PRO A 82 -5.63 10.25 -21.52
N GLU A 83 -6.96 10.33 -21.51
CA GLU A 83 -7.73 11.41 -22.15
C GLU A 83 -7.88 12.65 -21.25
N SER A 84 -7.31 12.66 -20.03
CA SER A 84 -7.34 13.84 -19.16
C SER A 84 -6.42 14.96 -19.64
N THR A 85 -6.72 16.21 -19.31
CA THR A 85 -5.82 17.36 -19.54
C THR A 85 -4.77 17.50 -18.44
N PHE A 86 -3.81 18.42 -18.60
CA PHE A 86 -2.90 18.76 -17.52
C PHE A 86 -3.62 19.38 -16.30
N GLU A 87 -4.57 20.29 -16.52
CA GLU A 87 -5.31 20.93 -15.43
C GLU A 87 -6.15 19.91 -14.65
N GLU A 88 -6.88 19.04 -15.35
CA GLU A 88 -7.71 18.01 -14.71
C GLU A 88 -6.89 17.08 -13.81
N ARG A 89 -5.69 16.69 -14.25
CA ARG A 89 -4.79 15.85 -13.44
C ARG A 89 -4.28 16.59 -12.21
N GLU A 90 -3.98 17.88 -12.33
CA GLU A 90 -3.55 18.67 -11.19
C GLU A 90 -4.69 18.81 -10.16
N GLU A 91 -5.92 19.05 -10.60
CA GLU A 91 -7.08 19.06 -9.71
C GLU A 91 -7.31 17.71 -9.02
N ILE A 92 -7.18 16.61 -9.76
CA ILE A 92 -7.26 15.25 -9.21
C ILE A 92 -6.19 15.04 -8.13
N ARG A 93 -4.95 15.43 -8.42
CA ARG A 93 -3.82 15.32 -7.49
C ARG A 93 -4.08 16.10 -6.21
N GLN A 94 -4.51 17.36 -6.31
CA GLN A 94 -4.79 18.19 -5.14
C GLN A 94 -5.93 17.61 -4.30
N ARG A 95 -7.03 17.21 -4.93
CA ARG A 95 -8.17 16.58 -4.25
C ARG A 95 -7.76 15.31 -3.50
N ARG A 96 -6.96 14.47 -4.15
CA ARG A 96 -6.44 13.22 -3.60
C ARG A 96 -5.50 13.44 -2.41
N ARG A 97 -4.64 14.45 -2.48
CA ARG A 97 -3.75 14.84 -1.39
C ARG A 97 -4.52 15.32 -0.16
N VAL A 98 -5.52 16.17 -0.37
CA VAL A 98 -6.42 16.63 0.71
C VAL A 98 -7.16 15.44 1.33
N LYS A 99 -7.75 14.57 0.50
CA LYS A 99 -8.50 13.40 0.98
C LYS A 99 -7.62 12.44 1.79
N TYR A 100 -6.41 12.15 1.32
CA TYR A 100 -5.45 11.33 2.05
C TYR A 100 -5.06 11.97 3.38
N ALA A 101 -4.80 13.28 3.40
CA ALA A 101 -4.48 14.00 4.64
C ALA A 101 -5.64 13.92 5.67
N MET A 102 -6.89 14.01 5.23
CA MET A 102 -8.06 13.83 6.09
C MET A 102 -8.13 12.41 6.70
N TRP A 103 -7.88 11.37 5.90
CA TRP A 103 -7.87 10.00 6.41
C TRP A 103 -6.70 9.73 7.35
N LYS A 104 -5.53 10.28 7.05
CA LYS A 104 -4.37 10.21 7.93
C LYS A 104 -4.66 10.92 9.26
N GLU A 105 -5.36 12.05 9.23
CA GLU A 105 -5.82 12.76 10.43
C GLU A 105 -6.78 11.91 11.26
N GLU A 106 -7.78 11.29 10.62
CA GLU A 106 -8.72 10.39 11.30
C GLU A 106 -7.99 9.23 11.99
N CYS A 107 -7.03 8.61 11.29
CA CYS A 107 -6.18 7.57 11.86
C CYS A 107 -5.35 8.09 13.04
N ARG A 108 -4.81 9.31 12.94
CA ARG A 108 -4.03 9.95 14.01
C ARG A 108 -4.86 10.24 15.27
N GLN A 109 -6.13 10.60 15.11
CA GLN A 109 -7.04 10.80 16.25
C GLN A 109 -7.32 9.49 17.00
N MET A 110 -7.32 8.36 16.30
CA MET A 110 -7.50 7.04 16.90
C MET A 110 -6.19 6.51 17.51
N ASP A 111 -5.06 6.74 16.84
CA ASP A 111 -3.72 6.40 17.32
C ASP A 111 -2.69 7.49 16.97
N PRO A 112 -2.10 8.19 17.96
CA PRO A 112 -1.24 9.36 17.72
C PRO A 112 0.09 9.01 17.05
N VAL A 113 0.46 7.73 16.93
CA VAL A 113 1.67 7.33 16.21
C VAL A 113 1.53 7.56 14.70
N VAL A 114 0.32 7.49 14.15
CA VAL A 114 0.06 7.74 12.72
C VAL A 114 0.46 9.17 12.34
N GLY A 115 1.40 9.31 11.41
CA GLY A 115 1.93 10.59 10.97
C GLY A 115 2.94 11.24 11.91
N SER A 116 3.35 10.56 12.98
CA SER A 116 4.36 11.08 13.92
C SER A 116 5.81 10.90 13.45
N GLY A 117 6.05 10.12 12.39
CA GLY A 117 7.39 9.68 11.99
C GLY A 117 7.90 8.43 12.73
N ARG A 118 7.08 7.90 13.65
CA ARG A 118 7.37 6.68 14.42
C ARG A 118 6.57 5.49 13.88
N ILE A 119 6.95 4.29 14.29
CA ILE A 119 6.37 3.02 13.84
C ILE A 119 6.09 2.18 15.08
N ILE A 120 4.96 1.47 15.06
CA ILE A 120 4.61 0.52 16.12
C ILE A 120 5.16 -0.85 15.75
N THR A 121 6.01 -1.44 16.59
CA THR A 121 6.54 -2.81 16.39
C THR A 121 6.10 -3.80 17.45
N ALA A 122 5.56 -3.32 18.58
CA ALA A 122 4.96 -4.14 19.61
C ALA A 122 3.43 -3.91 19.71
N PRO A 123 2.65 -4.91 20.12
CA PRO A 123 1.22 -4.73 20.36
C PRO A 123 1.01 -3.71 21.48
N LEU A 124 0.18 -2.69 21.23
CA LEU A 124 -0.14 -1.64 22.23
C LEU A 124 -1.40 -1.93 23.04
N ILE A 125 -2.27 -2.80 22.53
CA ILE A 125 -3.57 -3.14 23.13
C ILE A 125 -3.77 -4.66 23.16
N THR A 126 -4.57 -5.14 24.10
CA THR A 126 -5.08 -6.51 24.14
C THR A 126 -6.20 -6.73 23.11
N GLU A 127 -6.61 -7.99 22.91
CA GLU A 127 -7.77 -8.32 22.05
C GLU A 127 -9.08 -7.67 22.53
N ASP A 128 -9.18 -7.37 23.83
CA ASP A 128 -10.32 -6.69 24.45
C ASP A 128 -10.25 -5.15 24.32
N GLY A 129 -9.16 -4.61 23.78
CA GLY A 129 -8.95 -3.17 23.60
C GLY A 129 -8.27 -2.46 24.77
N GLU A 130 -7.83 -3.20 25.79
CA GLU A 130 -7.17 -2.63 26.97
C GLU A 130 -5.68 -2.33 26.68
N PRO A 131 -5.13 -1.19 27.16
CA PRO A 131 -3.72 -0.86 26.97
C PRO A 131 -2.79 -1.89 27.62
N ILE A 132 -1.74 -2.31 26.90
CA ILE A 132 -0.71 -3.21 27.45
C ILE A 132 0.25 -2.39 28.34
N GLN A 133 0.34 -2.74 29.63
CA GLN A 133 1.19 -2.06 30.63
C GLN A 133 2.62 -2.63 30.69
N ASP A 134 3.15 -3.14 29.58
CA ASP A 134 4.53 -3.62 29.54
C ASP A 134 5.49 -2.42 29.47
N PRO A 135 6.51 -2.32 30.34
CA PRO A 135 7.47 -1.22 30.34
C PRO A 135 8.15 -0.96 28.98
N LEU A 136 8.41 -2.00 28.19
CA LEU A 136 9.00 -1.88 26.85
C LEU A 136 8.01 -1.27 25.85
N VAL A 137 6.74 -1.66 25.96
CA VAL A 137 5.65 -1.17 25.11
C VAL A 137 5.30 0.30 25.43
N LEU A 138 5.38 0.68 26.71
CA LEU A 138 5.15 2.06 27.15
C LEU A 138 6.23 3.03 26.65
N LEU A 139 7.49 2.58 26.55
CA LEU A 139 8.60 3.33 25.95
C LEU A 139 8.39 3.55 24.44
N GLU A 140 7.86 2.55 23.73
CA GLU A 140 7.47 2.70 22.33
C GLU A 140 6.25 3.60 22.16
N ALA A 141 5.26 3.53 23.06
CA ALA A 141 4.04 4.34 22.98
C ALA A 141 4.25 5.83 23.35
N ASN A 142 5.16 6.17 24.26
CA ASN A 142 5.36 7.56 24.74
C ASN A 142 6.80 7.83 25.25
N PRO A 143 7.76 8.17 24.38
CA PRO A 143 9.14 8.50 24.80
C PRO A 143 9.26 9.89 25.45
N ASP A 144 8.34 10.82 25.19
CA ASP A 144 8.44 12.22 25.65
C ASP A 144 8.16 12.40 27.16
N LYS A 145 7.72 11.35 27.86
CA LYS A 145 7.61 11.36 29.34
C LYS A 145 8.83 10.77 30.05
N GLY A 146 9.84 10.31 29.32
CA GLY A 146 11.02 9.61 29.85
C GLY A 146 12.20 10.49 30.28
N SER A 147 12.02 11.81 30.43
CA SER A 147 13.06 12.69 31.00
C SER A 147 12.56 13.37 32.28
N ALA A 148 12.53 12.60 33.36
CA ALA A 148 12.65 13.14 34.70
C ALA A 148 13.96 12.58 35.27
N SER A 149 14.99 13.43 35.30
CA SER A 149 16.30 13.09 35.85
C SER A 149 16.17 12.68 37.31
N THR A 150 16.72 11.52 37.62
CA THR A 150 17.18 11.12 38.94
C THR A 150 18.13 12.16 39.53
N THR A 151 17.72 12.82 40.61
CA THR A 151 18.61 13.30 41.68
C THR A 151 17.91 13.06 43.01
N GLU A 152 18.24 11.95 43.65
CA GLU A 152 18.11 11.80 45.09
C GLU A 152 19.35 12.44 45.73
N GLU A 153 19.17 13.34 46.70
CA GLU A 153 19.86 13.28 47.99
C GLU A 153 19.31 14.32 49.00
N ASN A 154 18.86 13.76 50.13
CA ASN A 154 18.90 14.20 51.54
C ASN A 154 18.08 15.39 52.11
N CYS A 155 17.04 14.97 52.85
CA CYS A 155 16.68 15.22 54.26
C CYS A 155 17.26 16.42 55.05
N ASP A 156 16.35 17.27 55.55
CA ASP A 156 16.21 17.78 56.93
C ASP A 156 14.79 18.44 56.98
N GLY A 157 13.87 18.32 57.93
CA GLY A 157 13.98 18.10 59.37
C GLY A 157 13.32 19.28 60.12
N SER A 158 11.99 19.46 60.06
CA SER A 158 11.28 20.28 61.06
C SER A 158 9.75 20.15 61.04
N VAL A 159 9.23 20.07 62.26
CA VAL A 159 7.85 19.83 62.72
C VAL A 159 7.03 21.12 62.72
N SER A 160 5.74 21.03 62.35
CA SER A 160 4.65 21.70 63.08
C SER A 160 3.28 21.19 62.65
N ASN A 161 2.52 20.74 63.66
CA ASN A 161 1.11 20.38 63.64
C ASN A 161 0.23 21.52 63.12
N GLU A 162 -0.89 21.18 62.46
CA GLU A 162 -2.20 21.63 62.93
C GLU A 162 -3.34 20.77 62.32
N SER A 163 -4.28 20.47 63.22
CA SER A 163 -5.45 19.61 63.10
C SER A 163 -6.59 20.25 62.31
N HIS A 164 -7.34 19.45 61.55
CA HIS A 164 -8.81 19.58 61.55
C HIS A 164 -9.50 18.26 61.18
N ASP A 165 -10.28 17.80 62.14
CA ASP A 165 -11.24 16.70 62.10
C ASP A 165 -12.54 17.17 61.44
N THR A 166 -13.11 16.36 60.55
CA THR A 166 -14.56 16.16 60.41
C THR A 166 -14.85 14.86 59.66
N THR A 167 -15.36 13.90 60.41
CA THR A 167 -16.07 12.70 59.95
C THR A 167 -17.34 13.03 59.16
N LEU A 168 -17.63 12.30 58.08
CA LEU A 168 -18.99 11.96 57.67
C LEU A 168 -19.00 10.74 56.73
N ASP A 169 -19.78 9.74 57.16
CA ASP A 169 -20.09 8.48 56.49
C ASP A 169 -20.69 8.69 55.10
N SER A 170 -20.44 7.73 54.18
CA SER A 170 -21.49 7.05 53.41
C SER A 170 -20.92 5.94 52.52
N ALA A 171 -21.41 4.73 52.75
CA ALA A 171 -21.23 3.59 51.87
C ALA A 171 -21.99 3.77 50.54
N SER A 172 -21.36 3.42 49.41
CA SER A 172 -22.07 2.89 48.24
C SER A 172 -21.12 2.17 47.28
N SER A 173 -21.30 0.85 47.25
CA SER A 173 -21.28 -0.02 46.07
C SER A 173 -20.86 0.60 44.73
N ASN A 174 -19.65 0.29 44.27
CA ASN A 174 -19.33 0.31 42.84
C ASN A 174 -19.90 -0.95 42.19
N ALA A 175 -21.19 -0.91 41.86
CA ALA A 175 -21.76 -1.79 40.85
C ALA A 175 -21.49 -1.17 39.49
N SER A 176 -20.88 -1.95 38.61
CA SER A 176 -20.61 -1.67 37.20
C SER A 176 -21.83 -1.06 36.49
N GLU A 177 -21.75 0.23 36.18
CA GLU A 177 -22.76 0.92 35.39
C GLU A 177 -22.40 0.75 33.91
N SER A 178 -22.94 -0.32 33.31
CA SER A 178 -22.89 -0.55 31.87
C SER A 178 -23.73 0.52 31.16
N VAL A 179 -23.09 1.62 30.79
CA VAL A 179 -23.68 2.67 29.96
C VAL A 179 -24.12 2.03 28.63
N ASN A 180 -25.43 2.14 28.31
CA ASN A 180 -26.00 1.71 27.03
C ASN A 180 -25.43 2.58 25.89
N LYS A 181 -24.21 2.26 25.43
CA LYS A 181 -23.61 2.88 24.24
C LYS A 181 -24.51 2.60 23.01
N PRO A 182 -24.81 3.60 22.17
CA PRO A 182 -25.58 3.38 20.94
C PRO A 182 -24.86 2.34 20.05
N LYS A 183 -25.63 1.45 19.40
CA LYS A 183 -25.10 0.32 18.59
C LYS A 183 -24.01 0.75 17.59
N GLY A 184 -24.11 1.95 17.03
CA GLY A 184 -23.12 2.50 16.08
C GLY A 184 -21.74 2.80 16.69
N GLU A 185 -21.69 3.25 17.95
CA GLU A 185 -20.42 3.52 18.65
C GLU A 185 -19.69 2.22 19.00
N VAL A 186 -20.43 1.21 19.47
CA VAL A 186 -19.86 -0.10 19.81
C VAL A 186 -19.25 -0.77 18.57
N ILE A 187 -19.90 -0.65 17.40
CA ILE A 187 -19.35 -1.17 16.13
C ILE A 187 -18.08 -0.42 15.72
N ARG A 188 -18.05 0.91 15.90
CA ARG A 188 -16.87 1.72 15.59
C ARG A 188 -15.70 1.34 16.52
N GLU A 189 -15.95 1.22 17.81
CA GLU A 189 -14.95 0.84 18.82
C GLU A 189 -14.31 -0.51 18.50
N LYS A 190 -15.12 -1.53 18.18
CA LYS A 190 -14.61 -2.83 17.73
C LYS A 190 -13.73 -2.74 16.47
N LYS A 191 -14.12 -1.90 15.51
CA LYS A 191 -13.33 -1.67 14.30
C LYS A 191 -11.99 -1.00 14.61
N ILE A 192 -11.96 -0.05 15.55
CA ILE A 192 -10.74 0.63 15.99
C ILE A 192 -9.80 -0.37 16.65
N ILE A 193 -10.31 -1.21 17.55
CA ILE A 193 -9.53 -2.26 18.22
C ILE A 193 -8.91 -3.20 17.18
N GLN A 194 -9.73 -3.71 16.25
CA GLN A 194 -9.23 -4.61 15.21
C GLN A 194 -8.14 -3.97 14.36
N TRP A 195 -8.30 -2.70 13.98
CA TRP A 195 -7.28 -1.97 13.22
C TRP A 195 -6.01 -1.74 14.04
N LYS A 196 -6.12 -1.34 15.32
CA LYS A 196 -4.96 -1.18 16.19
C LYS A 196 -4.17 -2.47 16.38
N LEU A 197 -4.85 -3.61 16.44
CA LEU A 197 -4.21 -4.93 16.50
C LEU A 197 -3.36 -5.22 15.25
N THR A 198 -3.65 -4.64 14.08
CA THR A 198 -2.83 -4.86 12.87
C THR A 198 -1.60 -3.95 12.80
N LEU A 199 -1.57 -2.81 13.50
CA LEU A 199 -0.52 -1.79 13.37
C LEU A 199 0.89 -2.31 13.68
N HIS A 200 1.03 -3.17 14.69
CA HIS A 200 2.33 -3.75 15.04
C HIS A 200 2.83 -4.74 13.97
N GLN A 201 1.91 -5.53 13.39
CA GLN A 201 2.24 -6.46 12.30
C GLN A 201 2.72 -5.70 11.06
N ILE A 202 2.08 -4.57 10.74
CA ILE A 202 2.53 -3.65 9.68
C ILE A 202 3.94 -3.15 9.98
N GLY A 203 4.23 -2.71 11.21
CA GLY A 203 5.56 -2.23 11.57
C GLY A 203 6.64 -3.30 11.50
N LEU A 204 6.35 -4.52 11.93
CA LEU A 204 7.28 -5.65 11.78
C LEU A 204 7.59 -5.96 10.31
N ASP A 205 6.60 -5.89 9.42
CA ASP A 205 6.80 -6.08 7.98
C ASP A 205 7.59 -4.91 7.36
N VAL A 206 7.28 -3.66 7.73
CA VAL A 206 7.97 -2.45 7.26
C VAL A 206 9.46 -2.51 7.59
N VAL A 207 9.83 -2.86 8.84
CA VAL A 207 11.23 -2.96 9.26
C VAL A 207 11.99 -4.05 8.49
N ARG A 208 11.28 -5.06 7.97
CA ARG A 208 11.86 -6.14 7.16
C ARG A 208 11.91 -5.85 5.65
N THR A 209 11.17 -4.84 5.17
CA THR A 209 11.00 -4.54 3.74
C THR A 209 12.28 -3.95 3.16
N ASP A 210 12.74 -4.51 2.02
CA ASP A 210 13.83 -4.00 1.18
C ASP A 210 15.07 -3.42 1.91
N ARG A 211 15.48 -4.08 3.01
CA ARG A 211 16.58 -3.64 3.88
C ARG A 211 17.93 -3.46 3.18
N THR A 212 18.09 -4.01 1.98
CA THR A 212 19.31 -3.84 1.17
C THR A 212 19.38 -2.47 0.48
N LEU A 213 18.27 -1.73 0.41
CA LEU A 213 18.24 -0.40 -0.20
C LEU A 213 18.63 0.68 0.81
N VAL A 214 19.49 1.61 0.38
CA VAL A 214 19.88 2.81 1.15
C VAL A 214 18.65 3.68 1.43
N PHE A 215 17.64 3.63 0.55
CA PHE A 215 16.38 4.35 0.71
C PHE A 215 15.74 4.14 2.10
N TYR A 216 15.79 2.91 2.63
CA TYR A 216 15.18 2.57 3.92
C TYR A 216 16.09 2.79 5.13
N GLU A 217 17.28 3.38 4.97
CA GLU A 217 18.07 3.87 6.10
C GLU A 217 17.44 5.11 6.76
N LYS A 218 16.68 5.88 5.98
CA LYS A 218 15.99 7.06 6.48
C LYS A 218 14.70 6.65 7.19
N GLN A 219 14.62 7.00 8.48
CA GLN A 219 13.41 6.77 9.28
C GLN A 219 12.15 7.37 8.64
N GLU A 220 12.28 8.52 7.97
CA GLU A 220 11.20 9.18 7.22
C GLU A 220 10.56 8.27 6.16
N ASN A 221 11.36 7.44 5.47
CA ASN A 221 10.87 6.54 4.42
C ASN A 221 10.18 5.30 5.01
N LEU A 222 10.69 4.80 6.15
CA LEU A 222 10.05 3.71 6.89
C LEU A 222 8.70 4.17 7.46
N SER A 223 8.66 5.35 8.09
CA SER A 223 7.42 5.90 8.64
C SER A 223 6.41 6.22 7.54
N LYS A 224 6.86 6.72 6.39
CA LYS A 224 6.02 6.93 5.21
C LYS A 224 5.39 5.63 4.71
N LEU A 225 6.16 4.53 4.65
CA LEU A 225 5.63 3.21 4.29
C LEU A 225 4.57 2.75 5.28
N TRP A 226 4.88 2.87 6.58
CA TRP A 226 3.99 2.44 7.65
C TRP A 226 2.69 3.25 7.68
N ASP A 227 2.76 4.57 7.55
CA ASP A 227 1.59 5.46 7.53
C ASP A 227 0.64 5.11 6.38
N ILE A 228 1.16 4.89 5.17
CA ILE A 228 0.35 4.52 4.00
C ILE A 228 -0.39 3.20 4.25
N LEU A 229 0.30 2.20 4.81
CA LEU A 229 -0.28 0.88 5.08
C LEU A 229 -1.30 0.94 6.23
N ALA A 230 -1.02 1.72 7.27
CA ALA A 230 -1.93 1.93 8.40
C ALA A 230 -3.22 2.61 7.93
N VAL A 231 -3.11 3.67 7.12
CA VAL A 231 -4.26 4.35 6.52
C VAL A 231 -5.04 3.42 5.59
N TYR A 232 -4.36 2.65 4.73
CA TYR A 232 -5.03 1.69 3.85
C TYR A 232 -5.83 0.64 4.64
N ALA A 233 -5.22 0.05 5.67
CA ALA A 233 -5.85 -0.97 6.50
C ALA A 233 -7.08 -0.45 7.26
N TRP A 234 -7.16 0.86 7.53
CA TRP A 234 -8.36 1.48 8.08
C TRP A 234 -9.46 1.65 7.04
N LEU A 235 -9.11 1.99 5.81
CA LEU A 235 -10.06 2.32 4.74
C LEU A 235 -10.72 1.09 4.15
N ASP A 236 -9.92 0.09 3.78
CA ASP A 236 -10.40 -1.16 3.22
C ASP A 236 -10.40 -2.22 4.32
N LYS A 237 -11.51 -2.31 5.05
CA LYS A 237 -11.62 -3.18 6.24
C LYS A 237 -11.82 -4.64 5.89
N ASP A 238 -12.31 -4.91 4.68
CA ASP A 238 -12.55 -6.28 4.22
C ASP A 238 -11.23 -6.94 3.82
N VAL A 239 -10.32 -6.17 3.22
CA VAL A 239 -8.94 -6.61 2.96
C VAL A 239 -8.05 -6.43 4.20
N GLY A 240 -8.16 -5.29 4.88
CA GLY A 240 -7.31 -4.88 5.99
C GLY A 240 -5.84 -4.81 5.59
N TYR A 241 -4.99 -5.44 6.39
CA TYR A 241 -3.58 -5.65 6.08
C TYR A 241 -3.26 -7.13 6.00
N CYS A 242 -2.61 -7.53 4.92
CA CYS A 242 -2.10 -8.87 4.68
C CYS A 242 -0.59 -8.83 4.50
N GLN A 243 0.10 -9.86 5.02
CA GLN A 243 1.54 -10.00 4.90
C GLN A 243 1.99 -9.91 3.42
N GLY A 244 3.01 -9.11 3.16
CA GLY A 244 3.53 -8.84 1.81
C GLY A 244 2.95 -7.58 1.14
N MET A 245 1.93 -6.94 1.73
CA MET A 245 1.47 -5.62 1.24
C MET A 245 2.54 -4.53 1.36
N SER A 246 3.48 -4.66 2.32
CA SER A 246 4.63 -3.74 2.41
C SER A 246 5.56 -3.84 1.20
N ASP A 247 5.81 -5.04 0.70
CA ASP A 247 6.61 -5.28 -0.50
C ASP A 247 5.92 -4.74 -1.77
N LEU A 248 4.58 -4.74 -1.80
CA LEU A 248 3.80 -4.13 -2.89
C LEU A 248 3.81 -2.60 -2.82
N CYS A 249 3.83 -2.03 -1.61
CA CYS A 249 3.82 -0.58 -1.39
C CYS A 249 5.21 0.05 -1.53
N SER A 250 6.28 -0.69 -1.22
CA SER A 250 7.67 -0.22 -1.30
C SER A 250 8.02 0.46 -2.63
N PRO A 251 7.74 -0.14 -3.81
CA PRO A 251 7.99 0.51 -5.08
C PRO A 251 7.24 1.84 -5.26
N MET A 252 6.06 2.00 -4.66
CA MET A 252 5.29 3.24 -4.79
C MET A 252 5.98 4.40 -4.08
N ILE A 253 6.47 4.17 -2.86
CA ILE A 253 7.12 5.22 -2.09
C ILE A 253 8.52 5.56 -2.61
N ILE A 254 9.20 4.59 -3.24
CA ILE A 254 10.49 4.80 -3.90
C ILE A 254 10.32 5.63 -5.17
N LEU A 255 9.22 5.42 -5.91
CA LEU A 255 8.97 6.09 -7.19
C LEU A 255 8.28 7.45 -7.05
N LEU A 256 7.54 7.68 -5.98
CA LEU A 256 6.70 8.86 -5.78
C LEU A 256 7.12 9.61 -4.51
N GLU A 257 7.58 10.85 -4.71
CA GLU A 257 8.08 11.70 -3.63
C GLU A 257 7.00 12.04 -2.60
N ASN A 258 5.77 12.33 -3.07
CA ASN A 258 4.66 12.66 -2.18
C ASN A 258 3.98 11.38 -1.63
N GLU A 259 3.71 11.38 -0.33
CA GLU A 259 3.07 10.25 0.36
C GLU A 259 1.66 9.95 -0.14
N ALA A 260 0.85 10.97 -0.39
CA ALA A 260 -0.52 10.75 -0.86
C ALA A 260 -0.53 10.16 -2.27
N ASP A 261 0.35 10.64 -3.16
CA ASP A 261 0.43 10.12 -4.53
C ASP A 261 0.85 8.64 -4.52
N ALA A 262 1.79 8.27 -3.62
CA ALA A 262 2.18 6.88 -3.39
C ALA A 262 1.02 6.04 -2.83
N PHE A 263 0.26 6.57 -1.86
CA PHE A 263 -0.94 5.92 -1.33
C PHE A 263 -1.93 5.63 -2.45
N TRP A 264 -2.25 6.60 -3.31
CA TRP A 264 -3.23 6.40 -4.38
C TRP A 264 -2.73 5.44 -5.45
N CYS A 265 -1.43 5.40 -5.75
CA CYS A 265 -0.88 4.36 -6.63
C CYS A 265 -0.97 2.96 -6.01
N PHE A 266 -0.65 2.83 -4.73
CA PHE A 266 -0.76 1.57 -3.99
C PHE A 266 -2.21 1.09 -3.92
N GLU A 267 -3.14 1.99 -3.59
CA GLU A 267 -4.57 1.75 -3.53
C GLU A 267 -5.10 1.20 -4.87
N ARG A 268 -4.72 1.82 -5.99
CA ARG A 268 -5.11 1.36 -7.34
C ARG A 268 -4.50 0.01 -7.71
N LEU A 269 -3.29 -0.27 -7.24
CA LEU A 269 -2.68 -1.59 -7.38
C LEU A 269 -3.51 -2.65 -6.63
N MET A 270 -3.84 -2.39 -5.37
CA MET A 270 -4.63 -3.31 -4.54
C MET A 270 -6.00 -3.59 -5.13
N ARG A 271 -6.73 -2.56 -5.58
CA ARG A 271 -8.01 -2.74 -6.29
C ARG A 271 -7.91 -3.68 -7.47
N LYS A 272 -6.90 -3.47 -8.33
CA LYS A 272 -6.68 -4.34 -9.49
C LYS A 272 -6.44 -5.76 -9.02
N LEU A 273 -5.55 -5.98 -8.05
CA LEU A 273 -5.28 -7.32 -7.54
C LEU A 273 -6.53 -8.01 -6.97
N MET A 274 -7.33 -7.31 -6.18
CA MET A 274 -8.55 -7.86 -5.57
C MET A 274 -9.63 -8.17 -6.61
N MET A 275 -9.80 -7.32 -7.63
CA MET A 275 -10.73 -7.57 -8.74
C MET A 275 -10.41 -8.89 -9.47
N TRP A 276 -9.12 -9.20 -9.68
CA TRP A 276 -8.70 -10.44 -10.34
C TRP A 276 -8.67 -11.67 -9.42
N ALA A 277 -8.50 -11.47 -8.11
CA ALA A 277 -8.31 -12.56 -7.16
C ALA A 277 -9.60 -13.06 -6.50
N LEU A 278 -10.61 -12.19 -6.32
CA LEU A 278 -11.72 -12.45 -5.40
C LEU A 278 -13.14 -12.19 -5.96
N GLU A 279 -13.31 -11.96 -7.27
CA GLU A 279 -14.60 -11.49 -7.83
C GLU A 279 -15.12 -10.24 -7.06
N TYR A 280 -14.21 -9.34 -6.70
CA TYR A 280 -14.47 -8.21 -5.79
C TYR A 280 -15.38 -7.15 -6.46
N ASP A 281 -16.42 -6.70 -5.74
CA ASP A 281 -17.38 -5.70 -6.22
C ASP A 281 -16.75 -4.29 -6.26
N PRO A 282 -16.57 -3.68 -7.45
CA PRO A 282 -15.99 -2.35 -7.58
C PRO A 282 -16.82 -1.21 -6.95
N ASP A 283 -18.12 -1.42 -6.69
CA ASP A 283 -19.03 -0.38 -6.19
C ASP A 283 -18.93 -0.15 -4.68
N LEU A 284 -18.23 -1.02 -3.92
CA LEU A 284 -18.10 -0.90 -2.47
C LEU A 284 -17.41 0.40 -2.02
N PHE A 285 -16.58 0.98 -2.90
CA PHE A 285 -15.86 2.21 -2.57
C PHE A 285 -16.55 3.51 -2.99
N THR A 286 -17.47 3.46 -3.96
CA THR A 286 -18.24 4.63 -4.41
C THR A 286 -19.00 5.28 -3.24
N MET A 287 -19.27 4.51 -2.18
CA MET A 287 -19.86 4.98 -0.92
C MET A 287 -18.94 5.90 -0.08
N TYR A 288 -17.61 5.84 -0.24
CA TYR A 288 -16.65 6.61 0.57
C TYR A 288 -16.18 7.94 -0.07
N GLU A 289 -16.55 8.18 -1.32
CA GLU A 289 -16.23 9.42 -2.06
C GLU A 289 -17.26 10.55 -1.89
N GLU A 290 -18.39 10.33 -1.19
CA GLU A 290 -19.32 11.42 -0.89
C GLU A 290 -18.69 12.49 0.04
N PRO A 291 -18.77 13.78 -0.29
CA PRO A 291 -18.42 14.86 0.63
C PRO A 291 -19.42 14.88 1.79
N LEU A 292 -18.92 14.86 3.03
CA LEU A 292 -19.69 15.20 4.22
C LEU A 292 -19.96 16.71 4.22
N ASP A 293 -20.95 17.17 3.46
CA ASP A 293 -21.44 18.55 3.55
C ASP A 293 -22.91 18.60 4.00
N LEU A 294 -23.03 19.09 5.23
CA LEU A 294 -24.08 19.96 5.78
C LEU A 294 -25.50 19.42 5.96
N ALA A 295 -25.90 19.43 7.23
CA ALA A 295 -27.23 19.22 7.74
C ALA A 295 -28.33 19.88 6.90
N SER A 296 -29.30 19.08 6.46
CA SER A 296 -30.70 19.50 6.42
C SER A 296 -31.60 18.29 6.63
N GLU A 297 -32.38 18.36 7.69
CA GLU A 297 -33.49 17.46 7.96
C GLU A 297 -34.49 17.49 6.80
N LYS A 298 -34.84 16.30 6.29
CA LYS A 298 -36.23 15.85 6.13
C LYS A 298 -36.24 14.42 5.64
N GLY A 299 -36.92 13.57 6.40
CA GLY A 299 -37.16 12.18 6.04
C GLY A 299 -38.10 12.07 4.84
N GLU A 300 -37.83 11.09 4.01
CA GLU A 300 -38.84 10.27 3.33
C GLU A 300 -38.15 9.04 2.72
N GLU A 301 -38.65 7.86 3.09
CA GLU A 301 -38.26 6.58 2.51
C GLU A 301 -38.50 6.60 1.00
N SER A 302 -37.44 6.46 0.20
CA SER A 302 -37.59 6.16 -1.22
C SER A 302 -36.49 5.22 -1.72
N LYS A 303 -36.96 4.15 -2.37
CA LYS A 303 -36.19 3.02 -2.92
C LYS A 303 -34.99 3.49 -3.74
N GLY A 304 -33.86 2.82 -3.50
CA GLY A 304 -32.55 3.08 -4.11
C GLY A 304 -32.63 3.32 -5.62
N LYS A 305 -32.41 4.57 -6.01
CA LYS A 305 -32.00 4.95 -7.36
C LYS A 305 -30.50 5.16 -7.35
N VAL A 306 -29.78 4.22 -7.95
CA VAL A 306 -28.36 4.34 -8.31
C VAL A 306 -28.20 5.60 -9.17
N LYS A 307 -27.41 6.57 -8.69
CA LYS A 307 -26.95 7.72 -9.48
C LYS A 307 -25.57 7.42 -10.09
N PRO A 308 -25.25 7.95 -11.28
CA PRO A 308 -24.32 7.31 -12.21
C PRO A 308 -22.85 7.65 -11.94
N ILE A 309 -21.99 6.62 -11.92
CA ILE A 309 -20.76 6.36 -12.73
C ILE A 309 -20.11 7.53 -13.52
N ASN A 310 -20.13 8.76 -13.02
CA ASN A 310 -19.60 9.96 -13.69
C ASN A 310 -18.39 10.59 -12.98
N GLN A 311 -17.89 9.98 -11.91
CA GLN A 311 -16.62 10.37 -11.27
C GLN A 311 -15.41 9.57 -11.75
N PHE A 312 -15.64 8.52 -12.55
CA PHE A 312 -14.59 7.69 -13.13
C PHE A 312 -14.29 8.09 -14.58
N GLY A 313 -13.00 8.21 -14.90
CA GLY A 313 -12.53 8.35 -16.27
C GLY A 313 -13.05 7.21 -17.13
N LYS A 314 -13.24 7.45 -18.44
CA LYS A 314 -13.72 6.43 -19.39
C LYS A 314 -12.87 5.16 -19.31
N PHE A 315 -11.56 5.31 -19.13
CA PHE A 315 -10.62 4.20 -18.98
C PHE A 315 -10.80 3.40 -17.68
N GLU A 316 -11.12 4.05 -16.57
CA GLU A 316 -11.37 3.40 -15.27
C GLU A 316 -12.66 2.56 -15.33
N ARG A 317 -13.71 3.09 -15.99
CA ARG A 317 -14.98 2.38 -16.19
C ARG A 317 -14.83 1.16 -17.07
N ASP A 318 -14.00 1.23 -18.10
CA ASP A 318 -13.77 0.10 -19.00
C ASP A 318 -12.93 -1.01 -18.31
N ASN A 319 -11.94 -0.65 -17.50
CA ASN A 319 -11.18 -1.62 -16.69
C ASN A 319 -12.04 -2.31 -15.63
N MET A 320 -12.98 -1.61 -14.98
CA MET A 320 -13.91 -2.20 -14.01
C MET A 320 -14.94 -3.13 -14.67
N LYS A 321 -15.34 -2.87 -15.92
CA LYS A 321 -16.31 -3.71 -16.66
C LYS A 321 -15.70 -5.01 -17.19
N CYS A 322 -14.39 -5.03 -17.48
CA CYS A 322 -13.70 -6.23 -17.95
C CYS A 322 -13.60 -7.35 -16.90
N GLY A 323 -13.79 -7.07 -15.61
CA GLY A 323 -13.72 -8.09 -14.55
C GLY A 323 -14.91 -9.04 -14.46
N GLY A 324 -16.07 -8.71 -15.08
CA GLY A 324 -17.33 -9.35 -14.71
C GLY A 324 -18.02 -10.21 -15.76
N LYS A 325 -17.89 -9.96 -17.08
CA LYS A 325 -18.75 -10.61 -18.08
C LYS A 325 -18.09 -10.76 -19.43
N ASN A 326 -17.33 -11.85 -19.59
CA ASN A 326 -17.22 -12.71 -20.77
C ASN A 326 -16.16 -13.77 -20.45
N ALA A 327 -16.24 -14.95 -21.06
CA ALA A 327 -15.24 -16.02 -20.91
C ALA A 327 -13.88 -15.59 -21.51
N GLU A 328 -13.23 -14.61 -20.89
CA GLU A 328 -11.95 -14.05 -21.31
C GLU A 328 -10.81 -14.91 -20.79
N ALA A 329 -9.75 -14.98 -21.58
CA ALA A 329 -8.59 -15.81 -21.28
C ALA A 329 -8.01 -15.53 -19.89
N PRO A 330 -7.37 -16.52 -19.24
CA PRO A 330 -6.72 -16.32 -17.95
C PRO A 330 -5.79 -15.11 -17.96
N PRO A 331 -5.63 -14.41 -16.83
CA PRO A 331 -4.78 -13.23 -16.77
C PRO A 331 -3.34 -13.55 -17.18
N ILE A 332 -2.65 -12.57 -17.75
CA ILE A 332 -1.26 -12.74 -18.24
C ILE A 332 -0.30 -13.21 -17.14
N SER A 333 -0.61 -12.93 -15.86
CA SER A 333 0.12 -13.42 -14.69
C SER A 333 0.17 -14.95 -14.62
N VAL A 334 -0.90 -15.65 -14.96
CA VAL A 334 -0.93 -17.13 -15.03
C VAL A 334 0.06 -17.64 -16.07
N PHE A 335 0.09 -16.99 -17.24
CA PHE A 335 1.05 -17.33 -18.30
C PHE A 335 2.48 -16.95 -17.93
N LEU A 336 2.68 -15.94 -17.07
CA LEU A 336 3.99 -15.59 -16.54
C LEU A 336 4.52 -16.70 -15.64
N VAL A 337 3.72 -17.18 -14.70
CA VAL A 337 4.07 -18.33 -13.86
C VAL A 337 4.38 -19.55 -14.72
N ALA A 338 3.52 -19.87 -15.70
CA ALA A 338 3.75 -20.99 -16.62
C ALA A 338 5.06 -20.85 -17.42
N SER A 339 5.42 -19.62 -17.82
CA SER A 339 6.67 -19.33 -18.52
C SER A 339 7.90 -19.58 -17.64
N VAL A 340 7.84 -19.17 -16.37
CA VAL A 340 8.92 -19.40 -15.38
C VAL A 340 9.06 -20.89 -15.07
N LEU A 341 7.97 -21.59 -14.80
CA LEU A 341 7.98 -23.02 -14.50
C LEU A 341 8.50 -23.85 -15.68
N LYS A 342 8.17 -23.43 -16.92
CA LYS A 342 8.65 -24.10 -18.13
C LYS A 342 10.17 -24.05 -18.26
N ASP A 343 10.83 -22.99 -17.80
CA ASP A 343 12.28 -22.87 -17.87
C ASP A 343 13.01 -23.89 -16.98
N LYS A 344 12.35 -24.43 -15.95
CA LYS A 344 12.88 -25.47 -15.06
C LYS A 344 12.15 -26.81 -15.18
N SER A 345 11.25 -26.98 -16.15
CA SER A 345 10.39 -28.16 -16.24
C SER A 345 11.18 -29.47 -16.36
N SER A 346 12.29 -29.47 -17.09
CA SER A 346 13.15 -30.66 -17.20
C SER A 346 13.80 -31.05 -15.87
N LYS A 347 14.29 -30.07 -15.11
CA LYS A 347 14.89 -30.26 -13.78
C LYS A 347 13.83 -30.74 -12.78
N LEU A 348 12.66 -30.09 -12.76
CA LEU A 348 11.54 -30.48 -11.92
C LEU A 348 11.09 -31.92 -12.19
N LEU A 349 10.94 -32.31 -13.46
CA LEU A 349 10.50 -33.65 -13.83
C LEU A 349 11.56 -34.74 -13.56
N ALA A 350 12.84 -34.39 -13.54
CA ALA A 350 13.93 -35.34 -13.34
C ALA A 350 14.35 -35.49 -11.87
N GLU A 351 14.34 -34.39 -11.11
CA GLU A 351 14.96 -34.32 -9.78
C GLU A 351 13.94 -34.23 -8.64
N ALA A 352 12.74 -33.68 -8.87
CA ALA A 352 11.78 -33.51 -7.79
C ALA A 352 11.09 -34.83 -7.43
N ARG A 353 11.29 -35.31 -6.19
CA ARG A 353 10.65 -36.52 -5.65
C ARG A 353 9.61 -36.20 -4.57
N GLY A 354 9.55 -34.95 -4.13
CA GLY A 354 8.56 -34.43 -3.18
C GLY A 354 8.46 -32.91 -3.21
N LEU A 355 7.59 -32.35 -2.36
CA LEU A 355 7.34 -30.91 -2.29
C LEU A 355 8.61 -30.12 -1.92
N ASP A 356 9.42 -30.64 -1.00
CA ASP A 356 10.66 -29.98 -0.56
C ASP A 356 11.66 -29.81 -1.71
N ASP A 357 11.78 -30.82 -2.58
CA ASP A 357 12.63 -30.75 -3.77
C ASP A 357 12.09 -29.71 -4.76
N VAL A 358 10.77 -29.64 -4.93
CA VAL A 358 10.14 -28.61 -5.77
C VAL A 358 10.46 -27.22 -5.23
N VAL A 359 10.26 -26.99 -3.92
CA VAL A 359 10.56 -25.70 -3.28
C VAL A 359 12.03 -25.35 -3.43
N LYS A 360 12.95 -26.30 -3.22
CA LYS A 360 14.39 -26.08 -3.40
C LYS A 360 14.74 -25.72 -4.84
N ILE A 361 14.23 -26.46 -5.82
CA ILE A 361 14.46 -26.19 -7.24
C ILE A 361 13.91 -24.83 -7.66
N LEU A 362 12.75 -24.42 -7.12
CA LEU A 362 12.16 -23.12 -7.40
C LEU A 362 12.87 -21.98 -6.68
N ASN A 363 13.39 -22.20 -5.47
CA ASN A 363 14.19 -21.20 -4.75
C ASN A 363 15.50 -20.88 -5.48
N ASP A 364 16.11 -21.85 -6.18
CA ASP A 364 17.26 -21.59 -7.06
C ASP A 364 16.94 -20.62 -8.23
N ILE A 365 15.65 -20.40 -8.55
CA ILE A 365 15.21 -19.43 -9.57
C ILE A 365 15.24 -18.01 -9.01
N SER A 366 14.91 -17.84 -7.73
CA SER A 366 14.86 -16.54 -7.06
C SER A 366 16.24 -15.87 -7.14
N GLY A 367 16.24 -14.61 -7.61
CA GLY A 367 17.47 -13.84 -7.88
C GLY A 367 18.15 -14.11 -9.24
N ASN A 368 17.92 -15.25 -9.89
CA ASN A 368 18.52 -15.55 -11.20
C ASN A 368 17.55 -15.48 -12.38
N LEU A 369 16.29 -15.11 -12.12
CA LEU A 369 15.23 -15.04 -13.13
C LEU A 369 15.47 -13.93 -14.16
N ASP A 370 15.43 -14.29 -15.44
CA ASP A 370 15.39 -13.32 -16.52
C ASP A 370 13.95 -12.86 -16.79
N ALA A 371 13.54 -11.77 -16.15
CA ALA A 371 12.17 -11.26 -16.27
C ALA A 371 11.78 -10.92 -17.72
N ARG A 372 12.71 -10.49 -18.58
CA ARG A 372 12.40 -10.24 -20.01
C ARG A 372 12.10 -11.54 -20.74
N LYS A 373 12.89 -12.59 -20.50
CA LYS A 373 12.65 -13.92 -21.06
C LYS A 373 11.32 -14.48 -20.56
N ALA A 374 11.06 -14.38 -19.26
CA ALA A 374 9.82 -14.84 -18.62
C ALA A 374 8.59 -14.16 -19.25
N CYS A 375 8.57 -12.82 -19.34
CA CYS A 375 7.48 -12.08 -19.98
C CYS A 375 7.30 -12.48 -21.45
N ASN A 376 8.37 -12.54 -22.25
CA ASN A 376 8.28 -12.94 -23.65
C ASN A 376 7.71 -14.36 -23.82
N GLY A 377 8.09 -15.29 -22.93
CA GLY A 377 7.52 -16.65 -22.91
C GLY A 377 6.04 -16.63 -22.54
N ALA A 378 5.63 -15.82 -21.55
CA ALA A 378 4.24 -15.65 -21.13
C ALA A 378 3.37 -15.18 -22.29
N ILE A 379 3.81 -14.16 -23.03
CA ILE A 379 3.07 -13.61 -24.16
C ILE A 379 2.96 -14.62 -25.31
N LYS A 380 4.01 -15.42 -25.57
CA LYS A 380 3.95 -16.51 -26.54
C LYS A 380 2.94 -17.59 -26.13
N LEU A 381 2.92 -17.96 -24.86
CA LEU A 381 1.97 -18.93 -24.32
C LEU A 381 0.53 -18.41 -24.40
N HIS A 382 0.30 -17.16 -23.98
CA HIS A 382 -1.01 -16.53 -24.03
C HIS A 382 -1.54 -16.42 -25.47
N LYS A 383 -0.71 -15.99 -26.44
CA LYS A 383 -1.10 -15.98 -27.86
C LYS A 383 -1.43 -17.38 -28.40
N LYS A 384 -0.70 -18.41 -27.94
CA LYS A 384 -0.97 -19.80 -28.33
C LYS A 384 -2.29 -20.29 -27.73
N TYR A 385 -2.60 -19.90 -26.50
CA TYR A 385 -3.87 -20.19 -25.84
C TYR A 385 -5.04 -19.54 -26.59
N LEU A 386 -5.01 -18.24 -26.83
CA LEU A 386 -6.06 -17.51 -27.57
C LEU A 386 -6.33 -18.10 -28.96
N LYS A 387 -5.27 -18.45 -29.70
CA LYS A 387 -5.41 -19.10 -31.02
C LYS A 387 -6.07 -20.47 -30.97
N LYS A 388 -5.97 -21.20 -29.85
CA LYS A 388 -6.62 -22.49 -29.66
C LYS A 388 -8.05 -22.30 -29.15
N ALA A 389 -8.25 -21.42 -28.18
CA ALA A 389 -9.56 -21.09 -27.64
C ALA A 389 -10.51 -20.60 -28.73
N ASN A 390 -10.06 -19.71 -29.63
CA ASN A 390 -10.86 -19.19 -30.75
C ASN A 390 -11.08 -20.19 -31.91
N LYS A 391 -10.52 -21.41 -31.83
CA LYS A 391 -10.73 -22.49 -32.81
C LYS A 391 -11.72 -23.56 -32.33
N THR A 392 -12.12 -23.48 -31.07
CA THR A 392 -13.17 -24.25 -30.41
C THR A 392 -14.40 -23.36 -30.31
#